data_AF-A0A1F4VEG4-F1
#
_entry.id   AF-A0A1F4VEG4-F1
#
_cell.length_a   1.000
_cell.length_b   1.000
_cell.length_c   1.000
_cell.angle_alpha   90.00
_cell.angle_beta   90.00
_cell.angle_gamma   90.00
#
_symmetry.space_group_name_H-M   'P 1'
#
loop_
_entity.id
_entity.type
_entity.pdbx_description
1 polymer ?
#
loop_
_entity_poly.entity_id
_entity_poly.type
_entity_poly.pdbx_seq_one_letter_code
_entity_poly.pdbx_strand_id
1 'polypeptide(L)'
;MFSSLTLKVKFALFTLVLLVLTGAVLNYSESLKHNSEKLPPGLEEKHKFRKWIGKWKDEFPQLEADTFKQIDDGEIISSTNPRYTVEELNLEKVQTEIAKYKGERYVVIAPDKLQLLNFRVFFSNNKEATSSYVYYFGIRDDKVLHGPIYECKKTSCYFDKPFFEGPDLFYLPEVEEKVIPNKAMKGATSTPAVYELYLHEFDLKANKRKTYISTQLLTDFSKIQEVLEDL
;
A
#
# COMPACT_ATOMS: atom_id res chain seq x y z
N MET A 1 -12.46 30.04 -46.66
CA MET A 1 -12.50 31.25 -45.81
C MET A 1 -11.68 30.99 -44.56
N PHE A 2 -10.41 31.41 -44.50
CA PHE A 2 -9.59 31.67 -43.29
C PHE A 2 -8.16 32.03 -43.77
N SER A 3 -8.04 33.12 -44.53
CA SER A 3 -6.74 33.56 -45.08
C SER A 3 -6.47 35.03 -44.80
N SER A 4 -6.58 35.42 -43.52
CA SER A 4 -5.94 36.65 -43.03
C SER A 4 -5.86 36.70 -41.51
N LEU A 5 -5.47 35.60 -40.85
CA LEU A 5 -4.90 35.77 -39.51
C LEU A 5 -3.58 36.53 -39.66
N THR A 6 -3.51 37.73 -39.08
CA THR A 6 -2.30 38.55 -39.07
C THR A 6 -1.16 37.76 -38.42
N LEU A 7 0.08 38.03 -38.84
CA LEU A 7 1.28 37.33 -38.35
C LEU A 7 1.34 37.26 -36.82
N LYS A 8 0.85 38.30 -36.14
CA LYS A 8 0.75 38.39 -34.68
C LYS A 8 -0.16 37.31 -34.07
N VAL A 9 -1.30 37.03 -34.70
CA VAL A 9 -2.24 35.99 -34.21
C VAL A 9 -1.68 34.59 -34.46
N LYS A 10 -0.99 34.37 -35.58
CA LYS A 10 -0.29 33.10 -35.84
C LYS A 10 0.82 32.86 -34.82
N PHE A 11 1.59 33.91 -34.50
CA PHE A 11 2.64 33.84 -33.49
C PHE A 11 2.04 33.51 -32.12
N ALA A 12 1.00 34.23 -31.68
CA ALA A 12 0.33 33.98 -30.40
C ALA A 12 -0.25 32.54 -30.30
N LEU A 13 -0.84 32.02 -31.37
CA LEU A 13 -1.37 30.66 -31.41
C LEU A 13 -0.23 29.62 -31.29
N PHE A 14 0.89 29.87 -31.98
CA PHE A 14 2.07 29.01 -31.92
C PHE A 14 2.67 29.00 -30.50
N THR A 15 2.81 30.15 -29.85
CA THR A 15 3.31 30.22 -28.47
C THR A 15 2.39 29.50 -27.48
N LEU A 16 1.06 29.63 -27.65
CA LEU A 16 0.09 28.92 -26.82
C LEU A 16 0.22 27.40 -26.95
N VAL A 17 0.32 26.89 -28.18
CA VAL A 17 0.53 25.45 -28.43
C VAL A 17 1.85 24.99 -27.83
N LEU A 18 2.92 25.77 -27.97
CA LEU A 18 4.22 25.45 -27.39
C LEU A 18 4.15 25.37 -25.85
N LEU A 19 3.44 26.29 -25.20
CA LEU A 19 3.23 26.29 -23.75
C LEU A 19 2.44 25.07 -23.29
N VAL A 20 1.35 24.71 -24.00
CA VAL A 20 0.55 23.51 -23.70
C VAL A 20 1.39 22.24 -23.85
N LEU A 21 2.17 22.12 -24.94
CA LEU A 21 3.05 20.98 -25.18
C LEU A 21 4.15 20.89 -24.11
N THR A 22 4.77 22.02 -23.76
CA THR A 22 5.80 22.06 -22.71
C THR A 22 5.22 21.64 -21.36
N GLY A 23 4.03 22.13 -20.99
CA GLY A 23 3.32 21.73 -19.78
C GLY A 23 2.99 20.23 -19.77
N ALA A 24 2.52 19.69 -20.90
CA ALA A 24 2.24 18.26 -21.04
C ALA A 24 3.51 17.39 -20.93
N VAL A 25 4.63 17.82 -21.53
CA VAL A 25 5.92 17.12 -21.44
C VAL A 25 6.47 17.16 -20.02
N LEU A 26 6.40 18.30 -19.34
CA LEU A 26 6.83 18.43 -17.95
C LEU A 26 6.03 17.49 -17.04
N ASN A 27 4.70 17.52 -17.16
CA ASN A 27 3.81 16.65 -16.39
C ASN A 27 4.06 15.16 -16.69
N TYR A 28 4.25 14.80 -17.96
CA TYR A 28 4.59 13.43 -18.36
C TYR A 28 5.95 12.99 -17.80
N SER A 29 6.95 13.87 -17.83
CA SER A 29 8.28 13.58 -17.27
C SER A 29 8.26 13.41 -15.76
N GLU A 30 7.40 14.14 -15.07
CA GLU A 30 7.19 14.06 -13.63
C GLU A 30 6.47 12.75 -13.25
N SER A 31 5.46 12.36 -14.04
CA SER A 31 4.81 11.04 -13.93
C SER A 31 5.80 9.88 -14.18
N LEU A 32 6.72 10.01 -15.14
CA LEU A 32 7.76 9.00 -15.38
C LEU A 32 8.78 8.91 -14.23
N LYS A 33 9.13 10.05 -13.61
CA LYS A 33 10.01 10.05 -12.43
C LYS A 33 9.33 9.34 -11.25
N HIS A 34 8.04 9.55 -11.05
CA HIS A 34 7.30 8.91 -9.97
C HIS A 34 7.22 7.38 -10.14
N ASN A 35 7.11 6.89 -11.38
CA ASN A 35 7.20 5.46 -11.71
C ASN A 35 8.60 4.85 -11.53
N SER A 36 9.61 5.66 -11.21
CA SER A 36 11.00 5.24 -10.98
C SER A 36 11.44 5.38 -9.52
N GLU A 37 10.56 5.85 -8.63
CA GLU A 37 10.90 5.99 -7.22
C GLU A 37 11.08 4.62 -6.57
N LYS A 38 12.30 4.41 -6.06
CA LYS A 38 12.65 3.32 -5.15
C LYS A 38 11.97 3.55 -3.80
N LEU A 39 12.17 2.61 -2.87
CA LEU A 39 11.75 2.79 -1.47
C LEU A 39 12.18 4.16 -0.91
N PRO A 40 11.43 4.70 0.07
CA PRO A 40 11.77 5.96 0.73
C PRO A 40 13.22 5.96 1.24
N PRO A 41 13.96 7.08 1.06
CA PRO A 41 15.35 7.17 1.52
C PRO A 41 15.49 6.84 3.01
N GLY A 42 16.43 5.95 3.34
CA GLY A 42 16.71 5.55 4.72
C GLY A 42 15.74 4.53 5.32
N LEU A 43 14.70 4.09 4.59
CA LEU A 43 13.81 3.01 5.05
C LEU A 43 14.57 1.70 5.23
N GLU A 44 15.50 1.40 4.32
CA GLU A 44 16.34 0.20 4.34
C GLU A 44 17.23 0.13 5.61
N GLU A 45 17.51 1.29 6.21
CA GLU A 45 18.29 1.42 7.44
C GLU A 45 17.42 1.30 8.70
N LYS A 46 16.09 1.19 8.57
CA LYS A 46 15.20 1.03 9.71
C LYS A 46 15.21 -0.41 10.20
N HIS A 47 15.31 -0.58 11.52
CA HIS A 47 15.36 -1.90 12.15
C HIS A 47 14.14 -2.76 11.80
N LYS A 48 12.93 -2.16 11.79
CA LYS A 48 11.68 -2.88 11.53
C LYS A 48 11.59 -3.35 10.07
N PHE A 49 11.96 -2.49 9.13
CA PHE A 49 12.08 -2.86 7.72
C PHE A 49 13.11 -3.99 7.53
N ARG A 50 14.32 -3.86 8.08
CA ARG A 50 15.35 -4.92 7.99
C ARG A 50 14.88 -6.26 8.55
N LYS A 51 14.16 -6.23 9.68
CA LYS A 51 13.59 -7.43 10.28
C LYS A 51 12.54 -8.07 9.36
N TRP A 52 11.65 -7.27 8.78
CA TRP A 52 10.65 -7.74 7.85
C TRP A 52 11.27 -8.32 6.57
N ILE A 53 12.12 -7.56 5.87
CA ILE A 53 12.74 -8.03 4.63
C ILE A 53 13.67 -9.23 4.89
N GLY A 54 14.33 -9.28 6.06
CA GLY A 54 15.17 -10.41 6.47
C GLY A 54 14.39 -11.73 6.54
N LYS A 55 13.18 -11.73 7.13
CA LYS A 55 12.29 -12.90 7.14
C LYS A 55 12.03 -13.44 5.73
N TRP A 56 11.87 -12.56 4.75
CA TRP A 56 11.63 -12.93 3.37
C TRP A 56 12.91 -13.34 2.63
N LYS A 57 14.05 -12.74 2.97
CA LYS A 57 15.37 -13.11 2.41
C LYS A 57 15.80 -14.53 2.79
N ASP A 58 15.48 -14.99 3.99
CA ASP A 58 15.81 -16.35 4.42
C ASP A 58 15.15 -17.41 3.52
N GLU A 59 13.92 -17.14 3.07
CA GLU A 59 13.17 -18.00 2.14
C GLU A 59 13.46 -17.69 0.67
N PHE A 60 13.79 -16.42 0.35
CA PHE A 60 14.03 -15.92 -0.99
C PHE A 60 15.32 -15.08 -1.04
N PRO A 61 16.51 -15.73 -1.10
CA PRO A 61 17.80 -15.05 -1.01
C PRO A 61 18.06 -14.00 -2.08
N GLN A 62 17.32 -14.04 -3.19
CA GLN A 62 17.39 -13.06 -4.27
C GLN A 62 16.79 -11.68 -3.91
N LEU A 63 15.90 -11.63 -2.90
CA LEU A 63 15.07 -10.47 -2.60
C LEU A 63 15.89 -9.37 -1.91
N GLU A 64 16.33 -8.37 -2.65
CA GLU A 64 17.04 -7.20 -2.12
C GLU A 64 16.11 -5.98 -1.93
N ALA A 65 16.52 -4.99 -1.13
CA ALA A 65 15.67 -3.82 -0.86
C ALA A 65 15.50 -2.89 -2.09
N ASP A 66 16.50 -2.88 -2.98
CA ASP A 66 16.46 -2.16 -4.25
C ASP A 66 15.54 -2.83 -5.29
N THR A 67 14.96 -3.99 -4.96
CA THR A 67 14.04 -4.71 -5.83
C THR A 67 12.63 -4.14 -5.82
N PHE A 68 12.32 -3.09 -5.06
CA PHE A 68 10.98 -2.52 -5.00
C PHE A 68 10.82 -1.32 -5.95
N LYS A 69 9.66 -1.25 -6.62
CA LYS A 69 9.24 -0.11 -7.43
C LYS A 69 7.91 0.44 -6.94
N GLN A 70 7.74 1.76 -6.95
CA GLN A 70 6.44 2.36 -6.68
C GLN A 70 5.48 2.10 -7.86
N ILE A 71 4.23 1.72 -7.57
CA ILE A 71 3.21 1.43 -8.59
C ILE A 71 1.91 2.20 -8.40
N ASP A 72 1.71 2.84 -7.24
CA ASP A 72 0.48 3.57 -6.94
C ASP A 72 0.74 4.69 -5.92
N ASP A 73 -0.02 5.78 -6.06
CA ASP A 73 -0.18 6.84 -5.08
C ASP A 73 -1.70 7.08 -4.93
N GLY A 74 -2.21 6.96 -3.72
CA GLY A 74 -3.64 7.06 -3.43
C GLY A 74 -3.91 7.75 -2.11
N GLU A 75 -5.15 8.19 -1.91
CA GLU A 75 -5.59 8.73 -0.63
C GLU A 75 -5.95 7.60 0.34
N ILE A 76 -5.53 7.73 1.60
CA ILE A 76 -5.92 6.79 2.67
C ILE A 76 -7.42 6.93 2.95
N ILE A 77 -7.85 8.19 3.04
CA ILE A 77 -9.20 8.59 3.40
C ILE A 77 -9.78 9.33 2.21
N SER A 78 -10.64 8.64 1.47
CA SER A 78 -11.38 9.24 0.37
C SER A 78 -12.61 9.97 0.89
N SER A 79 -12.70 11.27 0.59
CA SER A 79 -13.90 12.07 0.88
C SER A 79 -15.13 11.63 0.06
N THR A 80 -14.93 10.91 -1.05
CA THR A 80 -16.00 10.51 -1.99
C THR A 80 -16.56 9.13 -1.71
N ASN A 81 -15.85 8.27 -0.95
CA ASN A 81 -16.35 6.97 -0.52
C ASN A 81 -15.88 6.66 0.91
N PRO A 82 -16.42 7.37 1.92
CA PRO A 82 -15.98 7.22 3.29
C PRO A 82 -16.42 5.85 3.82
N ARG A 83 -15.43 5.00 4.09
CA ARG A 83 -15.63 3.74 4.85
C ARG A 83 -15.27 3.90 6.32
N TYR A 84 -15.12 5.13 6.79
CA TYR A 84 -14.67 5.47 8.14
C TYR A 84 -15.74 6.29 8.85
N THR A 85 -15.77 6.14 10.17
CA THR A 85 -16.58 6.95 11.05
C THR A 85 -15.68 7.97 11.74
N VAL A 86 -16.20 9.19 11.89
CA VAL A 86 -15.53 10.32 12.52
C VAL A 86 -16.29 10.66 13.79
N GLU A 87 -15.61 10.63 14.93
CA GLU A 87 -16.15 11.02 16.23
C GLU A 87 -15.38 12.23 16.79
N GLU A 88 -16.01 12.96 17.71
CA GLU A 88 -15.32 14.00 18.47
C GLU A 88 -14.22 13.40 19.35
N LEU A 89 -13.14 14.15 19.52
CA LEU A 89 -12.01 13.70 20.32
C LEU A 89 -12.39 13.57 21.79
N ASN A 90 -12.30 12.34 22.29
CA ASN A 90 -12.28 12.02 23.72
C ASN A 90 -11.05 11.15 24.02
N LEU A 91 -10.00 11.79 24.56
CA LEU A 91 -8.72 11.14 24.82
C LEU A 91 -8.82 9.94 25.77
N GLU A 92 -9.64 10.03 26.81
CA GLU A 92 -9.82 8.95 27.78
C GLU A 92 -10.50 7.74 27.13
N LYS A 93 -11.54 7.99 26.32
CA LYS A 93 -12.22 6.94 25.53
C LYS A 93 -11.23 6.25 24.58
N VAL A 94 -10.42 7.02 23.85
CA VAL A 94 -9.42 6.50 22.92
C VAL A 94 -8.39 5.62 23.63
N GLN A 95 -7.80 6.12 24.72
CA GLN A 95 -6.80 5.37 25.47
C GLN A 95 -7.37 4.09 26.08
N THR A 96 -8.60 4.16 26.60
CA THR A 96 -9.32 3.00 27.15
C THR A 96 -9.59 1.96 26.07
N GLU A 97 -10.03 2.39 24.89
CA GLU A 97 -10.31 1.50 23.78
C GLU A 97 -9.05 0.81 23.27
N ILE A 98 -7.97 1.58 23.04
CA ILE A 98 -6.68 1.03 22.60
C ILE A 98 -6.10 0.04 23.61
N ALA A 99 -6.27 0.31 24.91
CA ALA A 99 -5.79 -0.57 25.96
C ALA A 99 -6.42 -1.97 25.92
N LYS A 100 -7.66 -2.11 25.41
CA LYS A 100 -8.34 -3.41 25.26
C LYS A 100 -7.66 -4.33 24.25
N TYR A 101 -6.95 -3.77 23.28
CA TYR A 101 -6.27 -4.53 22.23
C TYR A 101 -4.80 -4.84 22.54
N LYS A 102 -4.34 -4.56 23.77
CA LYS A 102 -2.97 -4.89 24.17
C LYS A 102 -2.77 -6.40 24.19
N GLY A 103 -1.77 -6.86 23.45
CA GLY A 103 -1.44 -8.29 23.37
C GLY A 103 -2.25 -9.05 22.32
N GLU A 104 -3.21 -8.39 21.65
CA GLU A 104 -3.93 -8.99 20.53
C GLU A 104 -2.97 -9.27 19.36
N ARG A 105 -3.04 -10.50 18.85
CA ARG A 105 -2.09 -11.00 17.84
C ARG A 105 -2.07 -10.15 16.56
N TYR A 106 -3.26 -9.76 16.11
CA TYR A 106 -3.49 -9.06 14.85
C TYR A 106 -3.61 -7.55 15.03
N VAL A 107 -3.12 -7.01 16.14
CA VAL A 107 -3.15 -5.58 16.42
C VAL A 107 -1.74 -5.03 16.61
N VAL A 108 -1.49 -3.87 15.99
CA VAL A 108 -0.30 -3.06 16.23
C VAL A 108 -0.74 -1.72 16.78
N ILE A 109 -0.23 -1.37 17.95
CA ILE A 109 -0.48 -0.08 18.59
C ILE A 109 0.67 0.87 18.20
N ALA A 110 0.33 2.09 17.83
CA ALA A 110 1.28 3.14 17.50
C ALA A 110 2.14 3.53 18.71
N PRO A 111 3.35 4.10 18.52
CA PRO A 111 4.24 4.46 19.62
C PRO A 111 3.65 5.46 20.62
N ASP A 112 2.76 6.34 20.15
CA ASP A 112 2.04 7.32 20.96
C ASP A 112 0.91 6.71 21.82
N LYS A 113 0.52 5.47 21.54
CA LYS A 113 -0.61 4.75 22.16
C LYS A 113 -1.96 5.44 21.96
N LEU A 114 -2.08 6.25 20.91
CA LEU A 114 -3.30 6.97 20.54
C LEU A 114 -3.91 6.44 19.23
N GLN A 115 -3.28 5.42 18.63
CA GLN A 115 -3.71 4.82 17.39
C GLN A 115 -3.38 3.32 17.39
N LEU A 116 -4.15 2.54 16.65
CA LEU A 116 -3.91 1.12 16.38
C LEU A 116 -4.32 0.74 14.97
N LEU A 117 -3.72 -0.35 14.50
CA LEU A 117 -4.06 -1.05 13.27
C LEU A 117 -4.45 -2.48 13.62
N ASN A 118 -5.58 -2.94 13.11
CA ASN A 118 -5.98 -4.34 13.14
C ASN A 118 -5.94 -4.90 11.71
N PHE A 119 -5.12 -5.93 11.48
CA PHE A 119 -4.77 -6.43 10.15
C PHE A 119 -5.19 -7.90 9.95
N ARG A 120 -6.34 -8.29 10.50
CA ARG A 120 -6.85 -9.68 10.42
C ARG A 120 -7.20 -10.08 8.97
N VAL A 121 -6.82 -11.30 8.60
CA VAL A 121 -7.32 -12.00 7.41
C VAL A 121 -8.65 -12.70 7.75
N PHE A 122 -9.70 -12.46 6.97
CA PHE A 122 -10.99 -13.13 7.14
C PHE A 122 -11.11 -14.29 6.16
N PHE A 123 -11.18 -15.51 6.68
CA PHE A 123 -11.60 -16.68 5.94
C PHE A 123 -13.08 -16.94 6.25
N SER A 124 -13.93 -17.12 5.22
CA SER A 124 -15.30 -17.56 5.47
C SER A 124 -15.29 -18.99 6.02
N ASN A 125 -16.40 -19.42 6.64
CA ASN A 125 -16.59 -20.79 7.14
C ASN A 125 -16.38 -21.87 6.05
N ASN A 126 -16.33 -21.48 4.78
CA ASN A 126 -16.12 -22.36 3.62
C ASN A 126 -14.65 -22.31 3.11
N LYS A 127 -13.73 -21.66 3.85
CA LYS A 127 -12.34 -21.37 3.43
C LYS A 127 -12.21 -20.53 2.16
N GLU A 128 -13.29 -19.90 1.70
CA GLU A 128 -13.23 -18.89 0.66
C GLU A 128 -12.77 -17.58 1.31
N ALA A 129 -11.66 -17.04 0.83
CA ALA A 129 -11.17 -15.73 1.26
C ALA A 129 -12.14 -14.65 0.77
N THR A 130 -12.85 -14.01 1.68
CA THR A 130 -13.88 -13.02 1.32
C THR A 130 -13.29 -11.64 1.06
N SER A 131 -12.26 -11.26 1.82
CA SER A 131 -11.43 -10.05 1.66
C SER A 131 -10.57 -9.85 2.92
N SER A 132 -9.36 -9.33 2.74
CA SER A 132 -8.48 -8.94 3.85
C SER A 132 -8.57 -7.43 4.05
N TYR A 133 -8.86 -7.00 5.28
CA TYR A 133 -8.96 -5.57 5.62
C TYR A 133 -7.90 -5.16 6.64
N VAL A 134 -7.40 -3.94 6.49
CA VAL A 134 -6.70 -3.23 7.56
C VAL A 134 -7.63 -2.18 8.12
N TYR A 135 -7.98 -2.37 9.39
CA TYR A 135 -8.81 -1.46 10.17
C TYR A 135 -7.91 -0.52 10.97
N TYR A 136 -8.19 0.77 10.90
CA TYR A 136 -7.56 1.80 11.70
C TYR A 136 -8.51 2.26 12.81
N PHE A 137 -7.97 2.48 14.00
CA PHE A 137 -8.63 3.23 15.07
C PHE A 137 -7.60 4.20 15.66
N GLY A 138 -7.88 5.49 15.68
CA GLY A 138 -6.95 6.44 16.28
C GLY A 138 -7.33 7.89 16.08
N ILE A 139 -6.50 8.77 16.62
CA ILE A 139 -6.68 10.21 16.52
C ILE A 139 -6.08 10.71 15.21
N ARG A 140 -6.79 11.61 14.54
CA ARG A 140 -6.28 12.41 13.44
C ARG A 140 -6.81 13.83 13.57
N ASP A 141 -5.89 14.78 13.57
CA ASP A 141 -6.17 16.20 13.85
C ASP A 141 -6.91 16.36 15.19
N ASP A 142 -8.19 16.77 15.17
CA ASP A 142 -9.05 16.95 16.35
C ASP A 142 -10.18 15.91 16.44
N LYS A 143 -10.08 14.81 15.69
CA LYS A 143 -11.12 13.78 15.60
C LYS A 143 -10.58 12.38 15.90
N VAL A 144 -11.48 11.50 16.29
CA VAL A 144 -11.23 10.05 16.31
C VAL A 144 -11.74 9.48 15.01
N LEU A 145 -10.88 8.73 14.32
CA LEU A 145 -11.24 7.99 13.13
C LEU A 145 -11.23 6.51 13.43
N HIS A 146 -12.25 5.82 12.96
CA HIS A 146 -12.26 4.37 13.00
C HIS A 146 -12.94 3.77 11.77
N GLY A 147 -12.28 2.80 11.13
CA GLY A 147 -12.76 2.19 9.89
C GLY A 147 -11.68 1.44 9.11
N PRO A 148 -12.07 0.64 8.10
CA PRO A 148 -11.15 0.09 7.11
C PRO A 148 -10.46 1.20 6.32
N ILE A 149 -9.12 1.17 6.30
CA ILE A 149 -8.26 2.09 5.52
C ILE A 149 -7.61 1.43 4.31
N TYR A 150 -7.62 0.10 4.28
CA TYR A 150 -7.10 -0.68 3.18
C TYR A 150 -7.87 -1.99 3.07
N GLU A 151 -8.16 -2.39 1.84
CA GLU A 151 -8.81 -3.65 1.49
C GLU A 151 -8.02 -4.26 0.35
N CYS A 152 -7.47 -5.45 0.58
CA CYS A 152 -7.07 -6.27 -0.53
C CYS A 152 -8.30 -7.02 -1.06
N LYS A 153 -8.60 -6.81 -2.35
CA LYS A 153 -9.78 -7.38 -3.03
C LYS A 153 -9.53 -8.77 -3.62
N LYS A 154 -8.29 -9.25 -3.62
CA LYS A 154 -7.94 -10.58 -4.12
C LYS A 154 -8.18 -11.61 -3.03
N THR A 155 -8.55 -12.82 -3.43
CA THR A 155 -8.73 -13.95 -2.50
C THR A 155 -7.40 -14.51 -2.00
N SER A 156 -6.30 -14.26 -2.72
CA SER A 156 -4.97 -14.80 -2.44
C SER A 156 -4.02 -13.72 -1.90
N CYS A 157 -4.49 -12.92 -0.93
CA CYS A 157 -3.66 -11.90 -0.30
C CYS A 157 -3.64 -11.99 1.21
N TYR A 158 -2.48 -11.67 1.76
CA TYR A 158 -2.17 -11.79 3.17
C TYR A 158 -1.38 -10.56 3.64
N PHE A 159 -1.74 -10.05 4.82
CA PHE A 159 -1.00 -8.97 5.47
C PHE A 159 -0.01 -9.53 6.49
N ASP A 160 1.27 -9.16 6.35
CA ASP A 160 2.23 -9.35 7.44
C ASP A 160 2.05 -8.25 8.50
N LYS A 161 2.71 -8.42 9.65
CA LYS A 161 2.59 -7.49 10.77
C LYS A 161 3.01 -6.06 10.35
N PRO A 162 2.10 -5.07 10.42
CA PRO A 162 2.43 -3.67 10.14
C PRO A 162 3.44 -3.12 11.13
N PHE A 163 4.10 -2.03 10.76
CA PHE A 163 4.99 -1.33 11.68
C PHE A 163 4.95 0.18 11.52
N PHE A 164 4.81 0.87 12.64
CA PHE A 164 4.91 2.33 12.74
C PHE A 164 6.37 2.79 12.79
N GLU A 165 6.74 3.78 11.98
CA GLU A 165 7.98 4.55 12.13
C GLU A 165 7.77 5.84 12.95
N GLY A 166 6.53 6.30 13.05
CA GLY A 166 6.10 7.38 13.94
C GLY A 166 4.60 7.29 14.19
N PRO A 167 4.00 8.30 14.86
CA PRO A 167 2.55 8.38 15.04
C PRO A 167 1.81 8.40 13.70
N ASP A 168 2.29 9.20 12.73
CA ASP A 168 1.56 9.43 11.48
C ASP A 168 2.08 8.61 10.29
N LEU A 169 3.15 7.83 10.49
CA LEU A 169 3.80 7.09 9.42
C LEU A 169 3.95 5.62 9.79
N PHE A 170 3.36 4.75 8.98
CA PHE A 170 3.50 3.31 9.13
C PHE A 170 3.60 2.60 7.78
N TYR A 171 4.09 1.37 7.84
CA TYR A 171 4.20 0.48 6.70
C TYR A 171 3.35 -0.76 6.93
N LEU A 172 2.61 -1.15 5.90
CA LEU A 172 1.82 -2.37 5.84
C LEU A 172 2.44 -3.29 4.79
N PRO A 173 3.06 -4.40 5.20
CA PRO A 173 3.49 -5.40 4.26
C PRO A 173 2.34 -6.30 3.82
N GLU A 174 2.29 -6.58 2.54
CA GLU A 174 1.30 -7.44 1.91
C GLU A 174 2.00 -8.44 0.99
N VAL A 175 1.40 -9.62 0.87
CA VAL A 175 1.80 -10.63 -0.09
C VAL A 175 0.58 -10.96 -0.94
N GLU A 176 0.73 -10.93 -2.26
CA GLU A 176 -0.31 -11.35 -3.18
C GLU A 176 0.18 -12.45 -4.12
N GLU A 177 -0.68 -13.41 -4.42
CA GLU A 177 -0.47 -14.33 -5.54
C GLU A 177 -0.65 -13.59 -6.88
N LYS A 178 0.35 -13.75 -7.76
CA LYS A 178 0.34 -13.19 -9.10
C LYS A 178 -0.36 -14.14 -10.06
N VAL A 179 -1.55 -13.74 -10.53
CA VAL A 179 -2.23 -14.41 -11.63
C VAL A 179 -1.52 -14.07 -12.94
N ILE A 180 -0.85 -15.05 -13.56
CA ILE A 180 -0.18 -14.89 -14.87
C ILE A 180 -1.19 -15.20 -16.00
N PRO A 181 -1.70 -14.19 -16.73
CA PRO A 181 -2.69 -14.41 -17.78
C PRO A 181 -1.99 -14.89 -19.05
N ASN A 182 -1.85 -16.22 -19.23
CA ASN A 182 -1.71 -16.91 -20.53
C ASN A 182 -1.34 -18.41 -20.45
N LYS A 183 -1.36 -19.05 -19.28
CA LYS A 183 -1.31 -20.52 -19.27
C LYS A 183 -2.68 -21.09 -19.60
N ALA A 184 -2.95 -21.19 -20.90
CA ALA A 184 -4.01 -22.05 -21.41
C ALA A 184 -3.87 -23.42 -20.73
N MET A 185 -4.87 -23.76 -19.92
CA MET A 185 -4.92 -24.94 -19.08
C MET A 185 -5.07 -26.17 -19.98
N LYS A 186 -3.99 -26.60 -20.62
CA LYS A 186 -3.87 -27.88 -21.31
C LYS A 186 -3.00 -28.79 -20.44
N GLY A 187 -3.67 -29.71 -19.75
CA GLY A 187 -3.04 -30.85 -19.09
C GLY A 187 -2.34 -30.50 -17.78
N ALA A 188 -2.82 -31.10 -16.70
CA ALA A 188 -2.26 -31.00 -15.37
C ALA A 188 -0.74 -31.16 -15.34
N THR A 189 -0.04 -30.07 -15.02
CA THR A 189 1.20 -30.05 -14.25
C THR A 189 1.07 -28.83 -13.34
N SER A 190 1.07 -29.06 -12.03
CA SER A 190 0.95 -28.03 -10.99
C SER A 190 2.05 -26.99 -11.23
N THR A 191 1.71 -25.88 -11.88
CA THR A 191 2.64 -24.77 -12.01
C THR A 191 2.80 -24.19 -10.60
N PRO A 192 4.03 -23.99 -10.10
CA PRO A 192 4.21 -23.34 -8.80
C PRO A 192 3.52 -21.98 -8.82
N ALA A 193 2.70 -21.70 -7.81
CA ALA A 193 2.14 -20.37 -7.62
C ALA A 193 3.29 -19.37 -7.43
N VAL A 194 3.10 -18.18 -7.97
CA VAL A 194 4.10 -17.11 -7.97
C VAL A 194 3.52 -15.94 -7.19
N TYR A 195 4.32 -15.32 -6.33
CA TYR A 195 3.86 -14.27 -5.43
C TYR A 195 4.69 -13.00 -5.61
N GLU A 196 4.07 -11.89 -5.25
CA GLU A 196 4.66 -10.55 -5.22
C GLU A 196 4.57 -10.01 -3.79
N LEU A 197 5.62 -9.32 -3.35
CA LEU A 197 5.60 -8.60 -2.09
C LEU A 197 5.22 -7.16 -2.34
N TYR A 198 4.29 -6.68 -1.54
CA TYR A 198 3.85 -5.30 -1.52
C TYR A 198 4.27 -4.69 -0.18
N LEU A 199 4.66 -3.42 -0.24
CA LEU A 199 4.87 -2.59 0.92
C LEU A 199 4.10 -1.30 0.70
N HIS A 200 3.12 -1.06 1.57
CA HIS A 200 2.34 0.16 1.53
C HIS A 200 2.86 1.11 2.60
N GLU A 201 3.33 2.28 2.19
CA GLU A 201 3.59 3.41 3.07
C GLU A 201 2.29 4.18 3.29
N PHE A 202 1.90 4.38 4.54
CA PHE A 202 0.77 5.22 4.92
C PHE A 202 1.27 6.43 5.69
N ASP A 203 1.14 7.60 5.09
CA ASP A 203 1.34 8.90 5.71
C ASP A 203 -0.03 9.51 6.06
N LEU A 204 -0.43 9.30 7.32
CA LEU A 204 -1.68 9.79 7.87
C LEU A 204 -1.73 11.31 7.89
N LYS A 205 -0.60 11.99 8.09
CA LYS A 205 -0.55 13.45 8.09
C LYS A 205 -0.80 14.03 6.70
N ALA A 206 -0.20 13.43 5.67
CA ALA A 206 -0.39 13.85 4.28
C ALA A 206 -1.67 13.30 3.64
N ASN A 207 -2.40 12.39 4.31
CA ASN A 207 -3.47 11.57 3.73
C ASN A 207 -3.03 10.69 2.55
N LYS A 208 -1.76 10.31 2.47
CA LYS A 208 -1.21 9.62 1.28
C LYS A 208 -0.85 8.18 1.57
N ARG A 209 -1.11 7.32 0.59
CA ARG A 209 -0.69 5.94 0.54
C ARG A 209 0.17 5.74 -0.70
N LYS A 210 1.43 5.34 -0.50
CA LYS A 210 2.29 4.89 -1.61
C LYS A 210 2.42 3.37 -1.56
N THR A 211 2.31 2.73 -2.71
CA THR A 211 2.46 1.27 -2.82
C THR A 211 3.73 0.94 -3.59
N TYR A 212 4.57 0.11 -2.97
CA TYR A 212 5.77 -0.45 -3.56
C TYR A 212 5.58 -1.94 -3.80
N ILE A 213 6.02 -2.44 -4.95
CA ILE A 213 5.96 -3.86 -5.30
C ILE A 213 7.34 -4.41 -5.57
N SER A 214 7.61 -5.65 -5.16
CA SER A 214 8.82 -6.37 -5.56
C SER A 214 8.84 -6.59 -7.07
N THR A 215 9.97 -6.28 -7.69
CA THR A 215 10.28 -6.59 -9.09
C THR A 215 10.64 -8.06 -9.27
N GLN A 216 11.08 -8.70 -8.19
CA GLN A 216 11.34 -10.13 -8.15
C GLN A 216 10.10 -10.89 -7.71
N LEU A 217 9.90 -12.03 -8.37
CA LEU A 217 8.81 -12.94 -8.12
C LEU A 217 9.26 -14.02 -7.13
N LEU A 218 8.42 -14.28 -6.14
CA LEU A 218 8.64 -15.33 -5.17
C LEU A 218 8.00 -16.62 -5.67
N THR A 219 8.73 -17.74 -5.62
CA THR A 219 8.26 -19.05 -6.10
C THR A 219 8.32 -20.06 -4.97
N ASP A 220 7.26 -20.84 -4.77
CA ASP A 220 7.11 -21.86 -3.70
C ASP A 220 6.74 -21.29 -2.32
N PHE A 221 5.44 -21.02 -2.13
CA PHE A 221 4.83 -20.61 -0.86
C PHE A 221 4.33 -21.78 0.00
N SER A 222 4.57 -23.03 -0.42
CA SER A 222 4.03 -24.21 0.28
C SER A 222 4.48 -24.28 1.75
N LYS A 223 5.67 -23.75 2.06
CA LYS A 223 6.20 -23.63 3.43
C LYS A 223 5.62 -22.47 4.25
N ILE A 224 5.08 -21.44 3.61
CA ILE A 224 4.51 -20.27 4.29
C ILE A 224 3.09 -20.56 4.75
N GLN A 225 2.38 -21.50 4.11
CA GLN A 225 1.06 -21.93 4.54
C GLN A 225 1.07 -22.50 5.97
N GLU A 226 2.15 -23.15 6.39
CA GLU A 226 2.36 -23.62 7.78
C GLU A 226 2.53 -22.44 8.77
N VAL A 227 3.25 -21.38 8.36
CA VAL A 227 3.40 -20.14 9.13
C VAL A 227 2.07 -19.36 9.23
N LEU A 228 1.20 -19.52 8.24
CA LEU A 228 -0.15 -18.94 8.17
C LEU A 228 -1.21 -19.75 8.93
N GLU A 229 -1.00 -21.05 9.14
CA GLU A 229 -1.90 -21.93 9.89
C GLU A 229 -1.61 -21.91 11.39
N ASP A 230 -0.37 -21.62 11.80
CA ASP A 230 -0.02 -21.30 13.19
C ASP A 230 -0.42 -19.86 13.59
N LEU A 231 -1.09 -19.10 12.70
CA LEU A 231 -1.63 -17.73 12.87
C LEU A 231 -3.04 -17.66 13.48
#